data_AF-A0A974B177-F1
#
_entry.id   AF-A0A974B177-F1
#
_cell.length_a   1.000
_cell.length_b   1.000
_cell.length_c   1.000
_cell.angle_alpha   90.00
_cell.angle_beta   90.00
_cell.angle_gamma   90.00
#
_symmetry.space_group_name_H-M   'P 1'
#
loop_
_entity.id
_entity.type
_entity.pdbx_description
1 polymer ?
#
loop_
_entity_poly.entity_id
_entity_poly.type
_entity_poly.pdbx_seq_one_letter_code
_entity_poly.pdbx_strand_id
1 'polypeptide(L)'
;MAELPSDLIVPQRDDILGQAIPFDRERWLSHLPDAGWWPDELDACPRVGRWHRVDRRTVFHVADRARTAVGRRQLLVASLVWGTGTKARSVDRRARIFRESTAVEIDTRLASGLGLLQRRGAAPAYYTLNNDHHIPRLGAAFFTKVLYFAGHDQPVGRWRPLILDSVVARALRAADRGTRWPVRGWTTPQYTRYLSLTHDHARQAGVLPDQVEAALFDYGKRLT
;
A
#
# COMPACT_ATOMS: atom_id res chain seq x y z
N MET A 1 1.50 11.16 25.83
CA MET A 1 1.78 10.14 24.81
C MET A 1 0.48 9.89 24.05
N ALA A 2 0.52 9.63 22.74
CA ALA A 2 -0.68 9.09 22.11
C ALA A 2 -0.67 7.58 22.30
N GLU A 3 -1.77 7.06 22.80
CA GLU A 3 -1.96 5.65 23.04
C GLU A 3 -2.81 5.14 21.88
N LEU A 4 -2.26 4.19 21.10
CA LEU A 4 -3.13 3.36 20.26
C LEU A 4 -4.13 2.66 21.19
N PRO A 5 -5.35 2.32 20.70
CA PRO A 5 -6.37 1.74 21.55
C PRO A 5 -5.82 0.52 22.31
N SER A 6 -6.02 0.47 23.62
CA SER A 6 -5.50 -0.61 24.48
C SER A 6 -6.13 -1.97 24.17
N ASP A 7 -7.23 -1.99 23.43
CA ASP A 7 -8.01 -3.17 23.00
C ASP A 7 -7.72 -3.58 21.54
N LEU A 8 -6.63 -3.09 20.93
CA LEU A 8 -6.21 -3.58 19.62
C LEU A 8 -5.86 -5.07 19.69
N ILE A 9 -6.73 -5.89 19.10
CA ILE A 9 -6.44 -7.31 18.84
C ILE A 9 -5.43 -7.34 17.69
N VAL A 10 -4.19 -7.71 18.00
CA VAL A 10 -3.11 -7.80 17.03
C VAL A 10 -3.19 -9.16 16.30
N PRO A 11 -3.44 -9.19 14.98
CA PRO A 11 -3.51 -10.44 14.23
C PRO A 11 -2.14 -11.12 14.13
N GLN A 12 -2.17 -12.44 13.89
CA GLN A 12 -0.94 -13.19 13.62
C GLN A 12 -0.34 -12.75 12.29
N ARG A 13 0.99 -12.82 12.18
CA ARG A 13 1.67 -12.39 10.95
C ARG A 13 1.20 -13.16 9.73
N ASP A 14 0.95 -14.46 9.86
CA ASP A 14 0.51 -15.30 8.74
C ASP A 14 -0.87 -14.91 8.21
N ASP A 15 -1.78 -14.43 9.06
CA ASP A 15 -3.09 -13.92 8.66
C ASP A 15 -2.96 -12.66 7.81
N ILE A 16 -2.01 -11.79 8.16
CA ILE A 16 -1.71 -10.56 7.42
C ILE A 16 -1.13 -10.90 6.06
N LEU A 17 -0.13 -11.79 6.04
CA LEU A 17 0.50 -12.24 4.81
C LEU A 17 -0.50 -12.95 3.88
N GLY A 18 -1.44 -13.71 4.46
CA GLY A 18 -2.52 -14.41 3.75
C GLY A 18 -3.75 -13.55 3.45
N GLN A 19 -3.71 -12.23 3.71
CA GLN A 19 -4.82 -11.32 3.45
C GLN A 19 -5.12 -11.24 1.94
N ALA A 20 -6.02 -12.11 1.48
CA ALA A 20 -6.32 -12.31 0.06
C ALA A 20 -7.51 -11.48 -0.41
N ILE A 21 -7.33 -10.72 -1.49
CA ILE A 21 -8.36 -9.86 -2.08
C ILE A 21 -8.77 -10.41 -3.45
N PRO A 22 -10.07 -10.62 -3.72
CA PRO A 22 -10.51 -11.09 -5.01
C PRO A 22 -10.34 -10.01 -6.09
N PHE A 23 -10.03 -10.42 -7.32
CA PHE A 23 -9.93 -9.50 -8.45
C PHE A 23 -10.47 -10.12 -9.75
N ASP A 24 -10.84 -9.23 -10.66
CA ASP A 24 -11.32 -9.57 -12.01
C ASP A 24 -10.20 -9.30 -13.01
N ARG A 25 -9.53 -10.37 -13.46
CA ARG A 25 -8.37 -10.32 -14.37
C ARG A 25 -8.68 -9.58 -15.67
N GLU A 26 -9.75 -9.99 -16.34
CA GLU A 26 -10.11 -9.47 -17.67
C GLU A 26 -10.35 -7.96 -17.60
N ARG A 27 -11.00 -7.50 -16.53
CA ARG A 27 -11.25 -6.07 -16.33
C ARG A 27 -9.97 -5.28 -16.15
N TRP A 28 -8.99 -5.79 -15.40
CA TRP A 28 -7.71 -5.10 -15.25
C TRP A 28 -6.96 -5.04 -16.58
N LEU A 29 -6.84 -6.17 -17.29
CA LEU A 29 -6.15 -6.23 -18.58
C LEU A 29 -6.74 -5.27 -19.61
N SER A 30 -8.06 -5.09 -19.65
CA SER A 30 -8.71 -4.14 -20.58
C SER A 30 -8.32 -2.68 -20.38
N HIS A 31 -7.65 -2.34 -19.28
CA HIS A 31 -7.20 -0.98 -19.00
C HIS A 31 -5.69 -0.78 -19.04
N LEU A 32 -4.89 -1.85 -19.15
CA LEU A 32 -3.43 -1.71 -19.16
C LEU A 32 -2.95 -1.16 -20.49
N PRO A 33 -1.85 -0.37 -20.50
CA PRO A 33 -1.26 0.14 -21.74
C PRO A 33 -0.81 -0.98 -22.69
N ASP A 34 -0.22 -2.04 -22.13
CA ASP A 34 0.25 -3.23 -22.83
C ASP A 34 0.36 -4.42 -21.86
N ALA A 35 0.57 -5.62 -22.40
CA ALA A 35 0.62 -6.86 -21.62
C ALA A 35 1.79 -6.92 -20.62
N GLY A 36 2.89 -6.19 -20.85
CA GLY A 36 4.07 -6.18 -19.98
C GLY A 36 3.86 -5.50 -18.63
N TRP A 37 2.71 -4.84 -18.42
CA TRP A 37 2.31 -4.28 -17.12
C TRP A 37 1.74 -5.33 -16.17
N TRP A 38 1.23 -6.44 -16.70
CA TRP A 38 0.65 -7.51 -15.89
C TRP A 38 1.76 -8.40 -15.30
N PRO A 39 1.74 -8.69 -13.99
CA PRO A 39 2.57 -9.73 -13.39
C PRO A 39 1.91 -11.10 -13.55
N ASP A 40 2.66 -12.07 -14.09
CA ASP A 40 2.20 -13.46 -14.27
C ASP A 40 1.79 -14.13 -12.94
N GLU A 41 2.34 -13.68 -11.82
CA GLU A 41 1.98 -14.15 -10.47
C GLU A 41 0.49 -13.96 -10.16
N LEU A 42 -0.15 -12.95 -10.75
CA LEU A 42 -1.59 -12.76 -10.59
C LEU A 42 -2.38 -13.87 -11.31
N ASP A 43 -1.89 -14.38 -12.44
CA ASP A 43 -2.55 -15.49 -13.15
C ASP A 43 -2.40 -16.81 -12.38
N ALA A 44 -1.30 -16.96 -11.64
CA ALA A 44 -1.05 -18.09 -10.76
C ALA A 44 -1.83 -18.04 -9.43
N CYS A 45 -2.49 -16.92 -9.10
CA CYS A 45 -3.24 -16.80 -7.85
C CYS A 45 -4.37 -17.86 -7.77
N PRO A 46 -4.64 -18.42 -6.57
CA PRO A 46 -5.71 -19.38 -6.39
C PRO A 46 -7.06 -18.75 -6.73
N ARG A 47 -7.92 -19.54 -7.39
CA ARG A 47 -9.28 -19.12 -7.75
C ARG A 47 -10.28 -19.66 -6.74
N VAL A 48 -11.05 -18.76 -6.13
CA VAL A 48 -12.10 -19.10 -5.18
C VAL A 48 -13.43 -18.62 -5.75
N GLY A 49 -14.26 -19.57 -6.20
CA GLY A 49 -15.45 -19.28 -6.97
C GLY A 49 -15.11 -18.65 -8.33
N ARG A 50 -15.67 -17.47 -8.59
CA ARG A 50 -15.48 -16.77 -9.88
C ARG A 50 -14.11 -16.09 -10.03
N TRP A 51 -13.49 -15.68 -8.92
CA TRP A 51 -12.39 -14.72 -8.95
C TRP A 51 -11.08 -15.33 -8.43
N HIS A 52 -9.97 -14.92 -9.04
CA HIS A 52 -8.65 -15.11 -8.45
C HIS A 52 -8.53 -14.25 -7.19
N ARG A 53 -7.75 -14.69 -6.21
CA ARG A 53 -7.48 -13.93 -4.98
C ARG A 53 -5.98 -13.75 -4.80
N VAL A 54 -5.54 -12.50 -4.79
CA VAL A 54 -4.14 -12.13 -4.54
C VAL A 54 -3.94 -11.81 -3.07
N ASP A 55 -2.95 -12.40 -2.43
CA ASP A 55 -2.57 -12.11 -1.05
C ASP A 55 -1.33 -11.22 -0.97
N ARG A 56 -0.88 -10.86 0.24
CA ARG A 56 0.31 -10.01 0.39
C ARG A 56 1.58 -10.76 -0.03
N ARG A 57 1.67 -12.08 0.18
CA ARG A 57 2.83 -12.90 -0.22
C ARG A 57 3.05 -12.83 -1.73
N THR A 58 1.99 -12.96 -2.53
CA THR A 58 2.08 -12.82 -3.98
C THR A 58 2.58 -11.43 -4.37
N VAL A 59 2.07 -10.35 -3.77
CA VAL A 59 2.52 -8.99 -4.12
C VAL A 59 3.97 -8.74 -3.67
N PHE A 60 4.42 -9.32 -2.56
CA PHE A 60 5.84 -9.30 -2.18
C PHE A 60 6.72 -9.99 -3.23
N HIS A 61 6.31 -11.16 -3.74
CA HIS A 61 7.05 -11.84 -4.81
C HIS A 61 7.17 -10.97 -6.07
N VAL A 62 6.10 -10.25 -6.44
CA VAL A 62 6.16 -9.27 -7.54
C VAL A 62 7.15 -8.13 -7.20
N ALA A 63 7.17 -7.67 -5.95
CA ALA A 63 8.02 -6.59 -5.48
C ALA A 63 9.53 -6.91 -5.55
N ASP A 64 9.93 -8.18 -5.45
CA ASP A 64 11.34 -8.61 -5.57
C ASP A 64 11.99 -8.15 -6.89
N ARG A 65 11.18 -7.97 -7.94
CA ARG A 65 11.61 -7.54 -9.28
C ARG A 65 11.58 -6.02 -9.47
N ALA A 66 11.16 -5.24 -8.48
CA ALA A 66 10.94 -3.78 -8.58
C ALA A 66 12.22 -2.93 -8.68
N ARG A 67 13.38 -3.54 -8.98
CA ARG A 67 14.62 -2.84 -9.32
C ARG A 67 14.65 -2.37 -10.78
N THR A 68 13.86 -2.98 -11.65
CA THR A 68 13.73 -2.64 -13.07
C THR A 68 12.50 -1.78 -13.34
N ALA A 69 12.44 -1.11 -14.50
CA ALA A 69 11.24 -0.36 -14.90
C ALA A 69 10.00 -1.27 -15.00
N VAL A 70 10.13 -2.42 -15.67
CA VAL A 70 9.05 -3.41 -15.80
C VAL A 70 8.58 -3.91 -14.44
N GLY A 71 9.50 -4.31 -13.54
CA GLY A 71 9.12 -4.76 -12.21
C GLY A 71 8.44 -3.69 -11.37
N ARG A 72 8.80 -2.40 -11.52
CA ARG A 72 8.10 -1.29 -10.86
C ARG A 72 6.67 -1.11 -11.37
N ARG A 73 6.45 -1.25 -12.68
CA ARG A 73 5.11 -1.22 -13.28
C ARG A 73 4.26 -2.39 -12.79
N GLN A 74 4.82 -3.60 -12.79
CA GLN A 74 4.15 -4.80 -12.30
C GLN A 74 3.81 -4.67 -10.80
N LEU A 75 4.72 -4.14 -9.98
CA LEU A 75 4.43 -3.84 -8.58
C LEU A 75 3.30 -2.83 -8.40
N LEU A 76 3.29 -1.76 -9.20
CA LEU A 76 2.18 -0.79 -9.20
C LEU A 76 0.86 -1.50 -9.51
N VAL A 77 0.81 -2.32 -10.56
CA VAL A 77 -0.39 -3.08 -10.96
C VAL A 77 -0.82 -4.03 -9.84
N ALA A 78 0.07 -4.86 -9.32
CA ALA A 78 -0.23 -5.80 -8.24
C ALA A 78 -0.77 -5.08 -6.98
N SER A 79 -0.18 -3.94 -6.63
CA SER A 79 -0.64 -3.10 -5.51
C SER A 79 -2.03 -2.51 -5.75
N LEU A 80 -2.33 -2.08 -6.98
CA LEU A 80 -3.65 -1.58 -7.38
C LEU A 80 -4.70 -2.70 -7.34
N VAL A 81 -4.37 -3.87 -7.88
CA VAL A 81 -5.24 -5.06 -7.90
C VAL A 81 -5.60 -5.47 -6.47
N TRP A 82 -4.59 -5.68 -5.62
CA TRP A 82 -4.76 -6.04 -4.22
C TRP A 82 -5.56 -4.98 -3.44
N GLY A 83 -5.34 -3.69 -3.71
CA GLY A 83 -6.03 -2.60 -3.01
C GLY A 83 -7.46 -2.28 -3.47
N THR A 84 -8.01 -2.94 -4.50
CA THR A 84 -9.25 -2.49 -5.18
C THR A 84 -10.44 -3.44 -5.05
N GLY A 85 -10.21 -4.75 -5.15
CA GLY A 85 -11.29 -5.74 -5.23
C GLY A 85 -11.90 -5.88 -6.64
N THR A 86 -13.13 -6.38 -6.71
CA THR A 86 -13.79 -6.81 -7.96
C THR A 86 -14.82 -5.85 -8.53
N LYS A 87 -15.10 -4.70 -7.90
CA LYS A 87 -16.16 -3.78 -8.36
C LYS A 87 -15.73 -2.99 -9.60
N ALA A 88 -16.55 -2.98 -10.66
CA ALA A 88 -16.19 -2.37 -11.96
C ALA A 88 -15.83 -0.90 -11.86
N ARG A 89 -16.69 -0.13 -11.19
CA ARG A 89 -16.46 1.29 -10.91
C ARG A 89 -15.18 1.55 -10.10
N SER A 90 -14.82 0.64 -9.20
CA SER A 90 -13.57 0.77 -8.43
C SER A 90 -12.36 0.54 -9.33
N VAL A 91 -12.37 -0.52 -10.14
CA VAL A 91 -11.29 -0.84 -11.09
C VAL A 91 -11.11 0.30 -12.10
N ASP A 92 -12.17 0.73 -12.78
CA ASP A 92 -12.08 1.82 -13.75
C ASP A 92 -11.50 3.11 -13.12
N ARG A 93 -11.97 3.48 -11.92
CA ARG A 93 -11.46 4.65 -11.20
C ARG A 93 -9.96 4.56 -10.92
N ARG A 94 -9.44 3.37 -10.59
CA ARG A 94 -8.00 3.18 -10.35
C ARG A 94 -7.20 3.10 -11.63
N ALA A 95 -7.77 2.49 -12.67
CA ALA A 95 -7.11 2.35 -13.95
C ALA A 95 -6.99 3.66 -14.74
N ARG A 96 -7.66 4.74 -14.31
CA ARG A 96 -7.45 6.10 -14.83
C ARG A 96 -5.99 6.56 -14.84
N ILE A 97 -5.15 6.02 -13.94
CA ILE A 97 -3.71 6.28 -13.92
C ILE A 97 -3.08 6.03 -15.29
N PHE A 98 -3.47 4.94 -15.96
CA PHE A 98 -2.91 4.53 -17.26
C PHE A 98 -3.41 5.39 -18.44
N ARG A 99 -4.50 6.14 -18.26
CA ARG A 99 -5.07 7.04 -19.28
C ARG A 99 -4.63 8.49 -19.10
N GLU A 100 -4.29 8.88 -17.87
CA GLU A 100 -3.93 10.25 -17.50
C GLU A 100 -2.42 10.42 -17.28
N SER A 101 -1.62 9.41 -17.57
CA SER A 101 -0.15 9.47 -17.52
C SER A 101 0.43 8.50 -18.53
N THR A 102 1.51 8.92 -19.18
CA THR A 102 2.28 8.04 -20.07
C THR A 102 3.09 7.03 -19.27
N ALA A 103 3.47 5.91 -19.92
CA ALA A 103 4.33 4.90 -19.32
C ALA A 103 5.67 5.49 -18.82
N VAL A 104 6.28 6.40 -19.59
CA VAL A 104 7.55 7.06 -19.27
C VAL A 104 7.41 7.94 -18.02
N GLU A 105 6.32 8.69 -17.88
CA GLU A 105 6.08 9.50 -16.69
C GLU A 105 5.86 8.63 -15.45
N ILE A 106 5.08 7.54 -15.57
CA ILE A 106 4.85 6.60 -14.47
C ILE A 106 6.19 5.99 -14.02
N ASP A 107 7.01 5.53 -14.97
CA ASP A 107 8.33 4.96 -14.67
C ASP A 107 9.25 5.94 -13.97
N THR A 108 9.32 7.18 -14.46
CA THR A 108 10.15 8.23 -13.88
C THR A 108 9.76 8.50 -12.44
N ARG A 109 8.45 8.66 -12.19
CA ARG A 109 7.92 8.95 -10.85
C ARG A 109 8.08 7.77 -9.89
N LEU A 110 7.85 6.53 -10.35
CA LEU A 110 8.09 5.32 -9.56
C LEU A 110 9.58 5.15 -9.25
N ALA A 111 10.47 5.38 -10.22
CA ALA A 111 11.92 5.31 -10.02
C ALA A 111 12.40 6.33 -8.97
N SER A 112 11.89 7.57 -9.01
CA SER A 112 12.19 8.58 -7.99
C SER A 112 11.73 8.16 -6.60
N GLY A 113 10.47 7.76 -6.45
CA GLY A 113 9.90 7.36 -5.15
C GLY A 113 10.57 6.12 -4.55
N LEU A 114 10.71 5.06 -5.34
CA LEU A 114 11.30 3.80 -4.88
C LEU A 114 12.82 3.89 -4.71
N GLY A 115 13.50 4.70 -5.52
CA GLY A 115 14.91 5.01 -5.32
C GLY A 115 15.15 5.77 -4.01
N LEU A 116 14.28 6.72 -3.66
CA LEU A 116 14.37 7.40 -2.36
C LEU A 116 14.00 6.49 -1.20
N LEU A 117 13.05 5.57 -1.37
CA LEU A 117 12.74 4.55 -0.37
C LEU A 117 14.00 3.75 -0.01
N GLN A 118 14.73 3.29 -1.03
CA GLN A 118 15.96 2.52 -0.85
C GLN A 118 17.12 3.34 -0.26
N ARG A 119 17.22 4.65 -0.55
CA ARG A 119 18.37 5.46 -0.11
C ARG A 119 18.14 6.21 1.20
N ARG A 120 16.91 6.58 1.51
CA ARG A 120 16.57 7.51 2.60
C ARG A 120 15.35 7.08 3.43
N GLY A 121 14.66 6.01 3.05
CA GLY A 121 13.55 5.45 3.80
C GLY A 121 12.17 6.01 3.46
N ALA A 122 11.19 5.59 4.27
CA ALA A 122 9.77 5.73 3.95
C ALA A 122 9.27 7.19 3.89
N ALA A 123 9.72 8.07 4.79
CA ALA A 123 9.22 9.44 4.85
C ALA A 123 9.66 10.30 3.63
N PRO A 124 10.94 10.27 3.20
CA PRO A 124 11.35 10.91 1.94
C PRO A 124 10.64 10.33 0.72
N ALA A 125 10.48 9.01 0.63
CA ALA A 125 9.75 8.37 -0.46
C ALA A 125 8.27 8.81 -0.53
N TYR A 126 7.62 8.90 0.62
CA TYR A 126 6.26 9.41 0.74
C TYR A 126 6.19 10.87 0.26
N TYR A 127 7.09 11.74 0.75
CA TYR A 127 7.12 13.14 0.35
C TYR A 127 7.21 13.26 -1.18
N THR A 128 8.11 12.50 -1.79
CA THR A 128 8.31 12.54 -3.23
C THR A 128 7.07 12.09 -4.01
N LEU A 129 6.43 10.98 -3.64
CA LEU A 129 5.24 10.50 -4.34
C LEU A 129 3.97 11.31 -4.02
N ASN A 130 3.97 12.07 -2.93
CA ASN A 130 2.85 12.92 -2.55
C ASN A 130 2.96 14.35 -3.11
N ASN A 131 4.17 14.78 -3.50
CA ASN A 131 4.45 16.13 -3.98
C ASN A 131 5.19 16.08 -5.34
N ASP A 132 6.51 16.21 -5.34
CA ASP A 132 7.36 16.45 -6.51
C ASP A 132 7.17 15.47 -7.68
N HIS A 133 6.93 14.20 -7.37
CA HIS A 133 6.76 13.12 -8.34
C HIS A 133 5.42 12.41 -8.16
N HIS A 134 4.37 13.16 -7.84
CA HIS A 134 3.00 12.64 -7.80
C HIS A 134 2.58 12.06 -9.16
N ILE A 135 2.05 10.83 -9.13
CA ILE A 135 1.43 10.18 -10.28
C ILE A 135 -0.07 10.55 -10.30
N PRO A 136 -0.57 11.25 -11.34
CA PRO A 136 -1.99 11.55 -11.51
C PRO A 136 -2.90 10.36 -11.20
N ARG A 137 -3.93 10.61 -10.39
CA ARG A 137 -4.93 9.62 -9.91
C ARG A 137 -4.41 8.53 -8.98
N LEU A 138 -3.11 8.48 -8.68
CA LEU A 138 -2.55 7.60 -7.65
C LEU A 138 -2.49 8.32 -6.30
N GLY A 139 -3.59 8.27 -5.55
CA GLY A 139 -3.63 8.84 -4.20
C GLY A 139 -2.80 8.07 -3.17
N ALA A 140 -2.53 8.72 -2.03
CA ALA A 140 -1.73 8.18 -0.92
C ALA A 140 -2.15 6.78 -0.43
N ALA A 141 -3.44 6.47 -0.42
CA ALA A 141 -3.91 5.14 -0.04
C ALA A 141 -3.39 3.99 -0.92
N PHE A 142 -2.96 4.29 -2.15
CA PHE A 142 -2.44 3.32 -3.09
C PHE A 142 -0.94 3.40 -3.25
N PHE A 143 -0.34 4.60 -3.33
CA PHE A 143 1.13 4.64 -3.39
C PHE A 143 1.78 4.15 -2.08
N THR A 144 1.12 4.29 -0.92
CA THR A 144 1.64 3.69 0.33
C THR A 144 1.63 2.16 0.31
N LYS A 145 0.74 1.53 -0.48
CA LYS A 145 0.79 0.08 -0.72
C LYS A 145 2.03 -0.28 -1.55
N VAL A 146 2.30 0.48 -2.62
CA VAL A 146 3.53 0.33 -3.42
C VAL A 146 4.78 0.47 -2.54
N LEU A 147 4.83 1.49 -1.67
CA LEU A 147 5.94 1.67 -0.72
C LEU A 147 6.05 0.51 0.27
N TYR A 148 4.92 0.06 0.86
CA TYR A 148 4.89 -1.06 1.79
C TYR A 148 5.48 -2.32 1.17
N PHE A 149 5.01 -2.70 -0.02
CA PHE A 149 5.50 -3.90 -0.70
C PHE A 149 6.96 -3.79 -1.14
N ALA A 150 7.38 -2.63 -1.66
CA ALA A 150 8.77 -2.42 -2.09
C ALA A 150 9.79 -2.34 -0.93
N GLY A 151 9.35 -2.00 0.28
CA GLY A 151 10.23 -1.67 1.40
C GLY A 151 10.13 -2.60 2.61
N HIS A 152 9.47 -3.76 2.49
CA HIS A 152 9.20 -4.64 3.63
C HIS A 152 10.44 -5.30 4.22
N ASP A 153 11.37 -5.76 3.37
CA ASP A 153 12.52 -6.56 3.81
C ASP A 153 13.80 -5.76 4.09
N GLN A 154 13.93 -4.56 3.54
CA GLN A 154 15.17 -3.76 3.63
C GLN A 154 14.87 -2.30 3.98
N PRO A 155 14.42 -2.00 5.22
CA PRO A 155 14.22 -0.61 5.61
C PRO A 155 15.56 0.11 5.74
N VAL A 156 15.84 1.00 4.80
CA VAL A 156 16.76 2.12 5.07
C VAL A 156 16.00 3.17 5.88
N GLY A 157 16.65 3.71 6.92
CA GLY A 157 16.05 4.68 7.83
C GLY A 157 15.30 4.04 9.01
N ARG A 158 14.63 4.89 9.80
CA ARG A 158 14.08 4.50 11.12
C ARG A 158 12.86 3.58 11.06
N TRP A 159 12.05 3.69 10.01
CA TRP A 159 10.74 3.03 9.95
C TRP A 159 10.54 2.33 8.61
N ARG A 160 9.99 1.12 8.66
CA ARG A 160 9.46 0.41 7.50
C ARG A 160 8.25 1.20 6.97
N PRO A 161 8.04 1.28 5.65
CA PRO A 161 6.80 1.82 5.12
C PRO A 161 5.62 0.94 5.55
N LEU A 162 4.49 1.57 5.86
CA LEU A 162 3.24 0.91 6.22
C LEU A 162 2.09 1.50 5.39
N ILE A 163 1.02 0.75 5.22
CA ILE A 163 -0.13 1.20 4.45
C ILE A 163 -0.90 2.25 5.26
N LEU A 164 -1.20 3.40 4.66
CA LEU A 164 -2.09 4.41 5.23
C LEU A 164 -3.25 4.63 4.27
N ASP A 165 -4.43 4.14 4.65
CA ASP A 165 -5.67 4.36 3.91
C ASP A 165 -6.77 4.98 4.77
N SER A 166 -7.97 5.16 4.20
CA SER A 166 -9.07 5.81 4.91
C SER A 166 -9.59 5.01 6.10
N VAL A 167 -9.39 3.68 6.12
CA VAL A 167 -9.80 2.80 7.21
C VAL A 167 -8.80 2.94 8.36
N VAL A 168 -7.50 2.85 8.08
CA VAL A 168 -6.44 3.11 9.07
C VAL A 168 -6.56 4.54 9.62
N ALA A 169 -6.76 5.54 8.75
CA ALA A 169 -6.96 6.92 9.18
C ALA A 169 -8.23 7.11 10.04
N ARG A 170 -9.25 6.25 9.88
CA ARG A 170 -10.44 6.26 10.76
C ARG A 170 -10.09 5.78 12.15
N ALA A 171 -9.32 4.69 12.28
CA ALA A 171 -8.79 4.24 13.56
C ALA A 171 -7.91 5.31 14.22
N LEU A 172 -7.00 5.92 13.46
CA LEU A 172 -6.13 6.99 13.97
C LEU A 172 -6.92 8.22 14.45
N ARG A 173 -8.01 8.61 13.77
CA ARG A 173 -8.91 9.67 14.27
C ARG A 173 -9.51 9.37 15.64
N ALA A 174 -9.84 8.11 15.90
CA ALA A 174 -10.42 7.69 17.17
C ALA A 174 -9.35 7.59 18.27
N ALA A 175 -8.12 7.23 17.92
CA ALA A 175 -7.05 6.92 18.87
C ALA A 175 -6.07 8.08 19.15
N ASP A 176 -5.51 8.70 18.11
CA ASP A 176 -4.45 9.70 18.25
C ASP A 176 -5.05 11.11 18.37
N ARG A 177 -5.40 11.47 19.60
CA ARG A 177 -5.92 12.82 19.95
C ARG A 177 -4.92 13.94 19.71
N GLY A 178 -3.64 13.63 19.54
CA GLY A 178 -2.57 14.60 19.32
C GLY A 178 -2.43 15.06 17.86
N THR A 179 -3.20 14.51 16.92
CA THR A 179 -3.12 14.89 15.51
C THR A 179 -4.50 14.84 14.85
N ARG A 180 -4.83 15.85 14.05
CA ARG A 180 -6.04 15.83 13.22
C ARG A 180 -5.78 14.96 11.98
N TRP A 181 -6.47 13.82 11.89
CA TRP A 181 -6.32 12.87 10.79
C TRP A 181 -7.41 13.07 9.71
N PRO A 182 -7.09 13.64 8.52
CA PRO A 182 -8.06 13.78 7.45
C PRO A 182 -8.47 12.41 6.89
N VAL A 183 -9.57 12.37 6.13
CA VAL A 183 -10.06 11.15 5.47
C VAL A 183 -9.13 10.71 4.34
N ARG A 184 -8.44 11.67 3.70
CA ARG A 184 -7.53 11.48 2.56
C ARG A 184 -6.54 12.66 2.48
N GLY A 185 -5.52 12.52 1.64
CA GLY A 185 -4.56 13.60 1.38
C GLY A 185 -3.65 13.87 2.57
N TRP A 186 -3.15 12.81 3.21
CA TRP A 186 -2.30 12.93 4.38
C TRP A 186 -0.96 13.58 4.00
N THR A 187 -0.49 14.49 4.85
CA THR A 187 0.79 15.16 4.65
C THR A 187 1.96 14.25 5.06
N THR A 188 3.18 14.56 4.62
CA THR A 188 4.38 13.82 5.05
C THR A 188 4.55 13.81 6.58
N PRO A 189 4.35 14.93 7.32
CA PRO A 189 4.35 14.90 8.78
C PRO A 189 3.32 13.94 9.39
N GLN A 190 2.11 13.86 8.84
CA GLN A 190 1.10 12.91 9.29
C GLN A 190 1.53 11.47 9.01
N TYR A 191 2.04 11.18 7.82
CA TYR A 191 2.55 9.84 7.52
C TYR A 191 3.71 9.44 8.45
N THR A 192 4.66 10.35 8.70
CA THR A 192 5.76 10.13 9.65
C THR A 192 5.26 9.89 11.07
N ARG A 193 4.27 10.66 11.53
CA ARG A 193 3.61 10.48 12.83
C ARG A 193 2.99 9.09 12.96
N TYR A 194 2.27 8.66 11.92
CA TYR A 194 1.68 7.32 11.83
C TYR A 194 2.74 6.22 11.92
N LEU A 195 3.83 6.33 11.15
CA LEU A 195 4.91 5.36 11.19
C LEU A 195 5.55 5.29 12.58
N SER A 196 5.87 6.44 13.19
CA SER A 196 6.44 6.47 14.54
C SER A 196 5.53 5.77 15.54
N LEU A 197 4.25 6.15 15.61
CA LEU A 197 3.29 5.56 16.55
C LEU A 197 3.18 4.06 16.41
N THR A 198 3.04 3.60 15.17
CA THR A 198 2.83 2.18 14.87
C THR A 198 4.07 1.36 15.20
N HIS A 199 5.26 1.87 14.91
CA HIS A 199 6.52 1.20 15.25
C HIS A 199 6.82 1.24 16.74
N ASP A 200 6.55 2.35 17.42
CA ASP A 200 6.77 2.47 18.86
C ASP A 200 5.86 1.50 19.63
N HIS A 201 4.59 1.36 19.20
CA HIS A 201 3.67 0.38 19.77
C HIS A 201 4.08 -1.06 19.45
N ALA A 202 4.46 -1.34 18.21
CA ALA A 202 4.95 -2.67 17.82
C ALA A 202 6.16 -3.10 18.66
N ARG A 203 7.11 -2.18 18.88
CA ARG A 203 8.27 -2.39 19.75
C ARG A 203 7.88 -2.66 21.19
N GLN A 204 6.91 -1.92 21.74
CA GLN A 204 6.42 -2.13 23.10
C GLN A 204 5.70 -3.48 23.27
N ALA A 205 4.95 -3.91 22.25
CA ALA A 205 4.18 -5.14 22.26
C ALA A 205 4.97 -6.39 21.81
N GLY A 206 6.22 -6.23 21.33
CA GLY A 206 7.03 -7.35 20.84
C GLY A 206 6.53 -7.97 19.53
N VAL A 207 5.82 -7.18 18.70
CA VAL A 207 5.24 -7.61 17.42
C VAL A 207 5.81 -6.78 16.26
N LEU A 208 5.42 -7.09 15.04
CA LEU A 208 5.84 -6.33 13.87
C LEU A 208 4.95 -5.12 13.60
N PRO A 209 5.50 -4.03 13.02
CA PRO A 209 4.72 -2.83 12.73
C PRO A 209 3.53 -3.05 11.79
N ASP A 210 3.60 -4.01 10.86
CA ASP A 210 2.48 -4.34 9.97
C ASP A 210 1.36 -5.12 10.68
N GLN A 211 1.66 -5.81 11.79
CA GLN A 211 0.63 -6.36 12.67
C GLN A 211 -0.17 -5.27 13.37
N VAL A 212 0.49 -4.18 13.78
CA VAL A 212 -0.21 -3.02 14.36
C VAL A 212 -1.00 -2.25 13.29
N GLU A 213 -0.46 -2.09 12.08
CA GLU A 213 -1.21 -1.57 10.91
C GLU A 213 -2.49 -2.38 10.65
N ALA A 214 -2.39 -3.72 10.63
CA ALA A 214 -3.53 -4.61 10.43
C ALA A 214 -4.56 -4.49 11.57
N ALA A 215 -4.11 -4.41 12.83
CA ALA A 215 -5.00 -4.19 13.97
C ALA A 215 -5.75 -2.85 13.86
N LEU A 216 -5.07 -1.77 13.44
CA LEU A 216 -5.70 -0.47 13.16
C LEU A 216 -6.70 -0.56 12.02
N PHE A 217 -6.39 -1.30 10.96
CA PHE A 217 -7.31 -1.53 9.86
C PHE A 217 -8.58 -2.27 10.32
N ASP A 218 -8.44 -3.32 11.14
CA ASP A 218 -9.56 -4.08 11.69
C ASP A 218 -10.42 -3.27 12.66
N TYR A 219 -9.79 -2.49 13.54
CA TYR A 219 -10.50 -1.54 14.39
C TYR A 219 -11.23 -0.47 13.55
N GLY A 220 -10.57 0.10 12.55
CA GLY A 220 -11.17 1.08 11.65
C GLY A 220 -12.37 0.55 10.86
N LYS A 221 -12.43 -0.75 10.54
CA LYS A 221 -13.60 -1.41 9.94
C LYS A 221 -14.78 -1.52 10.91
N ARG A 222 -14.54 -1.62 12.22
CA ARG A 222 -15.60 -1.72 13.24
C ARG A 222 -16.24 -0.36 13.57
N LEU A 223 -15.57 0.74 13.23
CA LEU A 223 -16.05 2.11 13.44
C LEU A 223 -16.95 2.65 12.29
N THR A 224 -17.31 1.81 11.32
CA THR A 224 -18.22 2.20 10.21
C THR A 224 -19.66 1.95 10.54
#